data_AF-A0A3M5DIK4-F1
#
_entry.id   AF-A0A3M5DIK4-F1
#
_cell.length_a   1.000
_cell.length_b   1.000
_cell.length_c   1.000
_cell.angle_alpha   90.00
_cell.angle_beta   90.00
_cell.angle_gamma   90.00
#
_symmetry.space_group_name_H-M   'P 1'
#
loop_
_entity.id
_entity.type
_entity.pdbx_description
1 polymer ?
#
loop_
_entity_poly.entity_id
_entity_poly.type
_entity_poly.pdbx_seq_one_letter_code
_entity_poly.pdbx_strand_id
1 'polypeptide(L)'
;FAAAQRLCSKIMSLIAEGWIACNKGWMNLVQRTRWNVQGLEGLEYQHSYLVTSNHQSWVDILVLQYQLNRRIPLLRFFLKQELIWVPIIGLCWWALDFPFMKRY
;
A
#
# COMPACT_ATOMS: atom_id res chain seq x y z
N PHE A 1 25.81 13.77 -13.86
CA PHE A 1 24.57 12.96 -13.92
C PHE A 1 23.75 12.88 -12.61
N ALA A 2 24.22 13.37 -11.46
CA ALA A 2 23.49 13.28 -10.19
C ALA A 2 22.24 14.20 -10.07
N ALA A 3 22.24 15.37 -10.72
CA ALA A 3 21.11 16.31 -10.65
C ALA A 3 19.86 15.78 -11.37
N ALA A 4 20.04 15.15 -12.54
CA ALA A 4 18.95 14.52 -13.30
C ALA A 4 18.32 13.35 -12.51
N GLN A 5 19.15 12.56 -11.82
CA GLN A 5 18.67 11.45 -10.99
C GLN A 5 17.82 11.95 -9.81
N ARG A 6 18.23 13.04 -9.13
CA ARG A 6 17.45 13.66 -8.05
C ARG A 6 16.13 14.25 -8.55
N LEU A 7 16.11 14.82 -9.76
CA LEU A 7 14.89 15.33 -10.37
C LEU A 7 13.91 14.20 -10.70
N CYS A 8 14.39 13.12 -11.32
CA CYS A 8 13.59 11.93 -11.59
C CYS A 8 13.04 11.31 -10.31
N SER A 9 13.83 11.22 -9.24
CA SER A 9 13.37 10.73 -7.94
C SER A 9 12.28 11.61 -7.33
N LYS A 10 12.39 12.94 -7.43
CA LYS A 10 11.33 13.86 -6.98
C LYS A 10 10.04 13.70 -7.79
N ILE A 11 10.15 13.57 -9.11
CA ILE A 11 8.99 13.40 -9.99
C ILE A 11 8.30 12.06 -9.72
N MET A 12 9.06 10.97 -9.55
CA MET A 12 8.50 9.68 -9.15
C MET A 12 7.77 9.75 -7.80
N SER A 13 8.34 10.47 -6.83
CA SER A 13 7.71 10.64 -5.52
C SER A 13 6.39 11.42 -5.64
N LEU A 14 6.34 12.48 -6.45
CA LEU A 14 5.11 13.26 -6.69
C LEU A 14 4.03 12.45 -7.43
N ILE A 15 4.42 11.62 -8.40
CA ILE A 15 3.49 10.74 -9.12
C ILE A 15 2.94 9.67 -8.16
N ALA A 16 3.79 9.10 -7.30
CA ALA A 16 3.37 8.13 -6.29
C ALA A 16 2.40 8.76 -5.27
N GLU A 17 2.68 9.97 -4.79
CA GLU A 17 1.77 10.69 -3.89
C GLU A 17 0.44 11.05 -4.56
N GLY A 18 0.48 11.49 -5.82
CA GLY A 18 -0.72 11.77 -6.63
C GLY A 18 -1.56 10.51 -6.88
N TRP A 19 -0.92 9.37 -7.15
CA TRP A 19 -1.59 8.09 -7.29
C TRP A 19 -2.27 7.64 -6.00
N ILE A 20 -1.60 7.80 -4.85
CA ILE A 20 -2.17 7.49 -3.53
C ILE A 20 -3.35 8.42 -3.20
N ALA A 21 -3.25 9.72 -3.53
CA ALA A 21 -4.34 10.66 -3.36
C ALA A 21 -5.55 10.34 -4.24
N CYS A 22 -5.32 9.92 -5.49
CA CYS A 22 -6.36 9.50 -6.42
C CYS A 22 -7.06 8.21 -5.94
N ASN A 23 -6.29 7.23 -5.44
CA ASN A 23 -6.84 6.02 -4.82
C ASN A 23 -7.67 6.33 -3.56
N LYS A 24 -7.22 7.28 -2.73
CA LYS A 24 -7.98 7.74 -1.57
C LYS A 24 -9.30 8.41 -1.99
N GLY A 25 -9.28 9.18 -3.09
CA GLY A 25 -10.47 9.78 -3.69
C GLY A 25 -11.45 8.74 -4.20
N TRP A 26 -10.97 7.74 -4.94
CA TRP A 26 -11.79 6.62 -5.42
C TRP A 26 -12.42 5.82 -4.28
N MET A 27 -11.66 5.48 -3.23
CA MET A 27 -12.20 4.78 -2.07
C MET A 27 -13.27 5.59 -1.32
N ASN A 28 -13.08 6.91 -1.19
CA ASN A 28 -14.05 7.78 -0.54
C ASN A 28 -15.32 8.00 -1.38
N LEU A 29 -15.21 7.89 -2.71
CA LEU A 29 -16.34 7.98 -3.64
C LEU A 29 -17.13 6.66 -3.74
N VAL A 30 -16.46 5.51 -3.67
CA VAL A 30 -17.07 4.20 -3.94
C VAL A 30 -17.74 3.60 -2.70
N GLN A 31 -17.24 3.84 -1.48
CA GLN A 31 -17.91 3.36 -0.27
C GLN A 31 -17.89 4.38 0.87
N ARG A 32 -19.07 4.75 1.38
CA ARG A 32 -19.23 5.41 2.70
C ARG A 32 -19.02 4.39 3.84
N THR A 33 -17.84 3.80 3.91
CA THR A 33 -17.51 2.83 4.97
C THR A 33 -17.25 3.58 6.26
N ARG A 34 -18.06 3.31 7.30
CA ARG A 34 -17.81 3.83 8.65
C ARG A 34 -16.75 2.97 9.32
N TRP A 35 -15.54 3.49 9.39
CA TRP A 35 -14.43 2.84 10.07
C TRP A 35 -14.52 3.06 11.57
N ASN A 36 -14.61 1.99 12.35
CA ASN A 36 -14.38 2.02 13.80
C ASN A 36 -13.00 1.38 14.04
N VAL A 37 -11.98 2.21 14.22
CA VAL A 37 -10.61 1.75 14.46
C VAL A 37 -10.08 2.40 15.71
N GLN A 38 -9.46 1.59 16.56
CA GLN A 38 -8.92 1.97 17.87
C GLN A 38 -7.43 1.61 17.92
N GLY A 39 -6.65 2.32 18.72
CA GLY A 39 -5.23 2.00 18.94
C GLY A 39 -4.28 2.36 17.78
N LEU A 40 -4.68 3.29 16.90
CA LEU A 40 -3.79 3.88 15.88
C LEU A 40 -2.90 5.01 16.43
N GLU A 41 -3.09 5.37 17.70
CA GLU A 41 -2.37 6.41 18.42
C GLU A 41 -1.08 5.79 18.96
N GLY A 42 0.08 6.29 18.51
CA GLY A 42 1.41 5.77 18.89
C GLY A 42 2.12 4.92 17.84
N LEU A 43 1.54 4.76 16.64
CA LEU A 43 2.27 4.20 15.50
C LEU A 43 3.25 5.23 14.94
N GLU A 44 4.52 4.86 14.88
CA GLU A 44 5.59 5.71 14.39
C GLU A 44 6.15 5.18 13.08
N TYR A 45 6.23 6.04 12.08
CA TYR A 45 6.69 5.66 10.75
C TYR A 45 8.14 5.13 10.73
N GLN A 46 8.95 5.36 11.76
CA GLN A 46 10.36 4.93 11.78
C GLN A 46 10.58 3.49 12.26
N HIS A 47 9.54 2.82 12.76
CA HIS A 47 9.64 1.48 13.31
C HIS A 47 9.09 0.41 12.36
N SER A 48 9.68 -0.79 12.44
CA SER A 48 9.19 -1.98 11.73
C SER A 48 8.09 -2.67 12.55
N TYR A 49 6.93 -2.89 11.96
CA TYR A 49 5.78 -3.54 12.61
C TYR A 49 5.44 -4.86 11.93
N LEU A 50 5.11 -5.87 12.74
CA LEU A 50 4.46 -7.09 12.26
C LEU A 50 2.95 -6.93 12.43
N VAL A 51 2.24 -6.77 11.33
CA VAL A 51 0.77 -6.65 11.33
C VAL A 51 0.15 -8.01 11.05
N THR A 52 -0.66 -8.49 11.99
CA THR A 52 -1.47 -9.69 11.83
C THR A 52 -2.94 -9.29 11.73
N SER A 53 -3.66 -9.94 10.83
CA SER A 53 -5.10 -9.72 10.65
C SER A 53 -5.77 -11.03 10.32
N ASN A 54 -7.06 -11.14 10.66
CA ASN A 54 -7.87 -12.27 10.19
C ASN A 54 -8.14 -12.07 8.69
N HIS A 55 -7.78 -13.06 7.86
CA HIS A 55 -7.94 -12.94 6.41
C HIS A 55 -9.36 -13.36 6.00
N GLN A 56 -10.23 -12.39 5.79
CA GLN A 56 -11.61 -12.60 5.37
C GLN A 56 -11.78 -12.38 3.87
N SER A 57 -11.01 -11.48 3.29
CA SER A 57 -11.16 -11.13 1.87
C SER A 57 -9.90 -10.51 1.30
N TRP A 58 -9.80 -10.45 -0.02
CA TRP A 58 -8.75 -9.69 -0.71
C TRP A 58 -8.83 -8.18 -0.39
N VAL A 59 -9.99 -7.68 0.06
CA VAL A 59 -10.20 -6.28 0.44
C VAL A 59 -9.40 -5.92 1.69
N ASP A 60 -9.03 -6.90 2.53
CA ASP A 60 -8.24 -6.69 3.75
C ASP A 60 -6.93 -5.94 3.44
N ILE A 61 -6.27 -6.28 2.33
CA ILE A 61 -5.03 -5.63 1.88
C ILE A 61 -5.27 -4.13 1.58
N LEU A 62 -6.42 -3.79 0.99
CA LEU A 62 -6.78 -2.39 0.71
C LEU A 62 -7.15 -1.64 1.99
N VAL A 63 -7.87 -2.28 2.91
CA VAL A 63 -8.24 -1.67 4.19
C VAL A 63 -7.02 -1.41 5.05
N LEU A 64 -6.11 -2.38 5.15
CA LEU A 64 -4.86 -2.24 5.89
C LEU A 64 -4.01 -1.12 5.29
N GLN A 65 -3.83 -1.11 3.96
CA GLN A 65 -3.15 -0.01 3.30
C GLN A 65 -3.85 1.33 3.60
N TYR A 66 -5.17 1.42 3.48
CA TYR A 66 -5.90 2.67 3.72
C TYR A 66 -5.73 3.21 5.15
N GLN A 67 -5.91 2.36 6.16
CA GLN A 67 -5.86 2.79 7.57
C GLN A 67 -4.44 3.02 8.08
N LEU A 68 -3.47 2.29 7.56
CA LEU A 68 -2.07 2.34 8.02
C LEU A 68 -1.18 3.21 7.11
N ASN A 69 -1.71 3.69 5.98
CA ASN A 69 -1.01 4.63 5.10
C ASN A 69 -0.56 5.88 5.87
N ARG A 70 0.72 6.26 5.67
CA ARG A 70 1.40 7.36 6.35
C ARG A 70 1.52 7.24 7.88
N ARG A 71 1.12 6.13 8.49
CA ARG A 71 1.29 5.87 9.93
C ARG A 71 2.44 4.90 10.22
N ILE A 72 2.59 3.88 9.40
CA ILE A 72 3.70 2.91 9.47
C ILE A 72 4.41 2.83 8.12
N PRO A 73 5.66 2.31 8.07
CA PRO A 73 6.30 1.96 6.81
C PRO A 73 5.38 1.09 5.95
N LEU A 74 5.59 1.17 4.65
CA LEU A 74 4.84 0.37 3.69
C LEU A 74 4.80 -1.11 4.09
N LEU A 75 3.58 -1.61 4.32
CA LEU A 75 3.34 -3.00 4.69
C LEU A 75 3.77 -3.92 3.56
N ARG A 76 4.73 -4.80 3.83
CA ARG A 76 5.13 -5.87 2.91
C ARG A 76 4.23 -7.07 3.13
N PHE A 77 3.40 -7.36 2.13
CA PHE A 77 2.54 -8.54 2.13
C PHE A 77 3.23 -9.71 1.46
N PHE A 78 3.01 -10.92 1.97
CA PHE A 78 3.34 -12.15 1.27
C PHE A 78 2.18 -12.49 0.34
N LEU A 79 2.37 -12.25 -0.96
CA LEU A 79 1.32 -12.41 -1.96
C LEU A 79 1.53 -13.70 -2.74
N LYS A 80 0.42 -14.34 -3.13
CA LYS A 80 0.44 -15.50 -4.02
C LYS A 80 0.83 -15.06 -5.44
N GLN A 81 1.55 -15.90 -6.18
CA GLN A 81 2.04 -15.54 -7.53
C GLN A 81 0.90 -15.24 -8.52
N GLU A 82 -0.25 -15.90 -8.40
CA GLU A 82 -1.42 -15.73 -9.29
C GLU A 82 -1.99 -14.32 -9.27
N LEU A 83 -1.71 -13.58 -8.20
CA LEU A 83 -2.22 -12.25 -7.98
C LEU A 83 -1.53 -11.20 -8.88
N ILE A 84 -0.35 -11.51 -9.44
CA ILE A 84 0.35 -10.65 -10.40
C ILE A 84 -0.47 -10.36 -11.67
N TRP A 85 -1.43 -11.22 -12.00
CA TRP A 85 -2.24 -11.14 -13.22
C TRP A 85 -3.45 -10.19 -13.10
N VAL A 86 -3.70 -9.62 -11.92
CA VAL A 86 -4.83 -8.70 -11.73
C VAL A 86 -4.47 -7.31 -12.30
N PRO A 87 -5.25 -6.75 -13.24
CA PRO A 87 -4.98 -5.44 -13.80
C PRO A 87 -5.05 -4.34 -12.73
N ILE A 88 -4.20 -3.31 -12.85
CA ILE A 88 -4.00 -2.20 -11.89
C ILE A 88 -3.30 -2.64 -10.58
N ILE A 89 -3.79 -3.71 -9.93
CA ILE A 89 -3.23 -4.19 -8.67
C ILE A 89 -1.82 -4.79 -8.86
N GLY A 90 -1.61 -5.55 -9.94
CA GLY A 90 -0.29 -6.09 -10.27
C GLY A 90 0.78 -5.00 -10.46
N LEU A 91 0.41 -3.86 -11.05
CA LEU A 91 1.32 -2.71 -11.21
C LEU A 91 1.67 -2.06 -9.86
N CYS A 92 0.69 -1.94 -8.97
CA CYS A 92 0.91 -1.43 -7.61
C CYS A 92 1.90 -2.31 -6.85
N TRP A 93 1.79 -3.63 -6.93
CA TRP A 93 2.71 -4.54 -6.24
C TRP A 93 4.10 -4.61 -6.87
N TRP A 94 4.18 -4.49 -8.19
CA TRP A 94 5.45 -4.33 -8.88
C TRP A 94 6.19 -3.06 -8.45
N ALA A 95 5.48 -1.93 -8.31
CA ALA A 95 6.05 -0.67 -7.83
C ALA A 95 6.50 -0.72 -6.35
N LEU A 96 5.97 -1.65 -5.57
CA LEU A 96 6.20 -1.77 -4.12
C LEU A 96 7.20 -2.88 -3.75
N ASP A 97 7.77 -3.56 -4.74
CA ASP A 97 8.78 -4.62 -4.61
C ASP A 97 8.35 -5.74 -3.63
N PHE A 98 7.09 -6.18 -3.73
CA PHE A 98 6.54 -7.18 -2.81
C PHE A 98 7.05 -8.60 -3.11
N PRO A 99 7.38 -9.39 -2.06
CA PRO A 99 7.81 -10.76 -2.23
C PRO A 99 6.64 -11.67 -2.63
N PHE A 100 6.72 -12.27 -3.82
CA PHE A 100 5.76 -13.26 -4.30
C PHE A 100 6.17 -14.66 -3.85
N MET A 101 5.25 -15.35 -3.18
CA MET A 101 5.44 -16.74 -2.76
C MET A 101 5.06 -17.69 -3.90
N LYS A 102 6.04 -18.48 -4.37
CA LYS A 102 5.80 -19.62 -5.27
C LYS A 102 5.62 -20.87 -4.42
N ARG A 103 4.52 -21.60 -4.61
CA ARG A 103 4.41 -22.97 -4.08
C ARG A 103 5.15 -23.88 -5.07
N TYR A 104 6.26 -24.47 -4.63
CA TYR A 104 6.79 -25.69 -5.25
C TYR A 104 6.03 -26.89 -4.69
#